data_AF-A0A0G1MZD2-F1
#
_entry.id   AF-A0A0G1MZD2-F1
#
_cell.length_a   1.000
_cell.length_b   1.000
_cell.length_c   1.000
_cell.angle_alpha   90.00
_cell.angle_beta   90.00
_cell.angle_gamma   90.00
#
_symmetry.space_group_name_H-M   'P 1'
#
loop_
_entity.id
_entity.type
_entity.pdbx_description
1 polymer ?
#
loop_
_entity_poly.entity_id
_entity_poly.type
_entity_poly.pdbx_seq_one_letter_code
_entity_poly.pdbx_strand_id
1 'polypeptide(L)'
;MNVQNKKALFDYEVIESLEAGIELTGSEVKSIRAGGANFAGARVLLESDGAYLIGLNIQKYQFSMPLKLYNKASLIKVQIALVRGKKKFEKRELIKKKASNLALARRLKNQ
;
A
#
# COMPACT_ATOMS: atom_id res chain seq x y z
N MET A 1 -8.35 1.59 10.78
CA MET A 1 -8.43 1.65 9.31
C MET A 1 -7.15 1.05 8.74
N ASN A 2 -7.26 0.16 7.74
CA ASN A 2 -6.13 -0.61 7.22
C ASN A 2 -6.04 -0.41 5.70
N VAL A 3 -5.10 0.41 5.24
CA VAL A 3 -4.85 0.61 3.80
C VAL A 3 -3.67 -0.27 3.42
N GLN A 4 -3.89 -1.22 2.51
CA GLN A 4 -2.87 -2.20 2.13
C GLN A 4 -2.61 -2.18 0.63
N ASN A 5 -1.33 -2.25 0.25
CA ASN A 5 -0.94 -2.44 -1.15
C ASN A 5 -1.09 -3.92 -1.55
N LYS A 6 -2.31 -4.33 -1.90
CA LYS A 6 -2.60 -5.71 -2.35
C LYS A 6 -1.82 -6.12 -3.59
N LYS A 7 -1.41 -5.16 -4.43
CA LYS A 7 -0.64 -5.42 -5.64
C LYS A 7 0.81 -5.83 -5.32
N ALA A 8 1.41 -5.23 -4.29
CA ALA A 8 2.75 -5.60 -3.85
C ALA A 8 2.84 -7.09 -3.44
N LEU A 9 1.83 -7.61 -2.73
CA LEU A 9 1.77 -9.02 -2.33
C LEU A 9 1.68 -10.00 -3.52
N PHE A 10 1.10 -9.56 -4.64
CA PHE A 10 1.02 -10.37 -5.85
C PHE A 10 2.34 -10.36 -6.61
N ASP A 11 2.94 -9.19 -6.77
CA ASP A 11 4.12 -9.02 -7.61
C ASP A 11 5.42 -9.46 -6.94
N TYR A 12 5.47 -9.40 -5.62
CA TYR A 12 6.65 -9.68 -4.82
C TYR A 12 6.38 -10.71 -3.73
N GLU A 13 7.46 -11.33 -3.27
CA GLU A 13 7.53 -12.17 -2.07
C GLU A 13 8.13 -11.34 -0.94
N VAL A 14 7.47 -11.35 0.22
CA VAL A 14 7.94 -10.63 1.40
C VAL A 14 8.92 -11.51 2.15
N ILE A 15 10.14 -11.02 2.35
CA ILE A 15 11.17 -11.71 3.14
C ILE A 15 11.04 -11.30 4.60
N GLU A 16 11.03 -9.99 4.84
CA GLU A 16 11.01 -9.40 6.16
C GLU A 16 10.13 -8.15 6.15
N SER A 17 9.52 -7.85 7.29
CA SER A 17 8.68 -6.66 7.48
C SER A 17 9.13 -5.87 8.71
N LEU A 18 9.18 -4.56 8.57
CA LEU A 18 9.52 -3.61 9.61
C LEU A 18 8.40 -2.56 9.74
N GLU A 19 8.21 -2.02 10.95
CA GLU A 19 7.31 -0.88 11.18
C GLU A 19 8.12 0.42 11.26
N ALA A 20 7.66 1.46 10.57
CA ALA A 20 8.27 2.79 10.58
C ALA A 20 7.21 3.89 10.74
N GLY A 21 7.58 5.03 11.33
CA GLY A 21 6.75 6.22 11.32
C GLY A 21 7.04 7.07 10.09
N ILE A 22 6.01 7.56 9.41
CA ILE A 22 6.16 8.58 8.36
C ILE A 22 5.70 9.92 8.92
N GLU A 23 6.53 10.94 8.72
CA GLU A 23 6.20 12.32 9.00
C GLU A 23 5.30 12.87 7.88
N LEU A 24 4.09 13.28 8.26
CA LEU A 24 3.11 13.84 7.33
C LEU A 24 2.54 15.14 7.89
N THR A 25 1.97 15.94 7.00
CA THR A 25 1.20 17.11 7.40
C THR A 25 -0.18 16.71 7.92
N GLY A 26 -0.75 17.51 8.83
CA GLY A 26 -2.06 17.21 9.42
C GLY A 26 -3.21 17.05 8.40
N SER A 27 -3.17 17.74 7.26
CA SER A 27 -4.12 17.57 6.16
C SER A 27 -3.99 16.23 5.46
N GLU A 28 -2.76 15.75 5.24
CA GLU A 28 -2.49 14.44 4.65
C GLU A 28 -2.94 13.32 5.58
N VAL A 29 -2.69 13.46 6.89
CA VAL A 29 -3.17 12.50 7.89
C VAL A 29 -4.69 12.37 7.84
N LYS A 30 -5.41 13.49 7.72
CA LYS A 30 -6.88 13.47 7.59
C LYS A 30 -7.34 12.84 6.28
N SER A 31 -6.62 13.07 5.17
CA SER A 31 -6.92 12.44 3.88
C SER A 31 -6.69 10.94 3.90
N ILE A 32 -5.57 10.47 4.45
CA ILE A 32 -5.27 9.05 4.60
C ILE A 32 -6.32 8.38 5.47
N ARG A 33 -6.75 9.01 6.57
CA ARG A 33 -7.86 8.51 7.40
C ARG A 33 -9.21 8.48 6.69
N ALA A 34 -9.40 9.28 5.64
CA ALA A 34 -10.59 9.26 4.81
C ALA A 34 -10.51 8.27 3.63
N GLY A 35 -9.38 7.59 3.44
CA GLY A 35 -9.18 6.60 2.37
C GLY A 35 -8.46 7.14 1.13
N GLY A 36 -8.01 8.39 1.16
CA GLY A 36 -7.39 9.08 0.02
C GLY A 36 -5.93 8.69 -0.26
N ALA A 37 -5.51 7.46 0.03
CA ALA A 37 -4.13 7.01 -0.17
C ALA A 37 -4.02 5.96 -1.28
N ASN A 38 -3.12 6.19 -2.23
CA ASN A 38 -2.84 5.26 -3.32
C ASN A 38 -1.35 4.88 -3.35
N PHE A 39 -1.09 3.59 -3.17
CA PHE A 39 0.25 2.98 -3.15
C PHE A 39 0.72 2.49 -4.53
N ALA A 40 0.00 2.80 -5.61
CA ALA A 40 0.38 2.39 -6.96
C ALA A 40 1.71 3.05 -7.36
N GLY A 41 2.75 2.23 -7.54
CA GLY A 41 4.10 2.71 -7.87
C GLY A 41 4.91 3.22 -6.68
N ALA A 42 4.37 3.11 -5.46
CA ALA A 42 5.09 3.51 -4.26
C ALA A 42 6.21 2.51 -3.91
N ARG A 43 7.39 3.02 -3.55
CA ARG A 43 8.56 2.25 -3.13
C ARG A 43 9.36 2.99 -2.06
N VAL A 44 10.13 2.26 -1.27
CA VAL A 44 11.03 2.84 -0.28
C VAL A 44 12.43 2.88 -0.87
N LEU A 45 13.07 4.05 -0.83
CA LEU A 45 14.50 4.20 -1.05
C LEU A 45 15.20 4.27 0.30
N LEU A 46 16.30 3.55 0.42
CA LEU A 46 17.19 3.62 1.58
C LEU A 46 18.41 4.41 1.15
N GLU A 47 18.60 5.57 1.78
CA GLU A 47 19.80 6.39 1.62
C GLU A 47 20.58 6.39 2.94
N SER A 48 21.76 7.03 2.95
CA SER A 48 22.64 7.07 4.11
C SER A 48 22.06 7.79 5.33
N ASP A 49 21.09 8.68 5.12
CA ASP A 49 20.44 9.50 6.15
C ASP A 49 19.05 9.01 6.56
N GLY A 50 18.46 8.04 5.85
CA GLY A 50 17.16 7.51 6.21
C GLY A 50 16.45 6.71 5.11
N ALA A 51 15.17 6.45 5.38
CA ALA A 51 14.27 5.75 4.48
C ALA A 51 13.21 6.71 3.93
N TYR A 52 13.12 6.80 2.60
CA TYR A 52 12.18 7.68 1.91
C TYR A 52 11.11 6.89 1.19
N LEU A 53 9.84 7.16 1.51
CA LEU A 53 8.72 6.62 0.76
C LEU A 53 8.41 7.51 -0.45
N ILE A 54 8.65 6.99 -1.65
CA ILE A 54 8.50 7.73 -2.90
C ILE A 54 7.38 7.11 -3.74
N GLY A 55 6.60 7.95 -4.42
CA GLY A 55 5.51 7.51 -5.30
C GLY A 55 4.21 7.17 -4.57
N LEU A 56 4.09 7.48 -3.28
CA LEU A 56 2.81 7.45 -2.57
C LEU A 56 1.98 8.66 -3.02
N ASN A 57 0.81 8.42 -3.59
CA ASN A 57 -0.12 9.50 -3.93
C ASN A 57 -1.15 9.67 -2.81
N ILE A 58 -1.19 10.86 -2.20
CA ILE A 58 -2.16 11.24 -1.18
C ILE A 58 -3.09 12.28 -1.79
N GLN A 59 -4.39 11.98 -1.82
CA GLN A 59 -5.40 12.91 -2.30
C GLN A 59 -5.51 14.11 -1.35
N LYS A 60 -5.90 15.27 -1.88
CA LYS A 60 -6.19 16.42 -1.03
C LYS A 60 -7.40 16.11 -0.14
N TYR A 61 -7.34 16.54 1.12
CA TYR A 61 -8.46 16.37 2.04
C TYR A 61 -9.65 17.22 1.59
N GLN A 62 -10.83 16.61 1.42
CA GLN A 62 -12.01 17.22 0.80
C GLN A 62 -12.54 18.46 1.56
N PHE A 63 -12.34 18.53 2.87
CA PHE A 63 -12.74 19.66 3.72
C PHE A 63 -11.60 20.66 3.98
N SER A 64 -10.50 20.56 3.24
CA SER A 64 -9.40 21.52 3.31
C SER A 64 -9.72 22.76 2.47
N MET A 65 -10.26 23.81 3.09
CA MET A 65 -10.27 25.15 2.52
C MET A 65 -8.99 25.89 2.98
N PRO A 66 -8.01 26.14 2.09
CA PRO A 66 -6.73 26.70 2.51
C PRO A 66 -6.87 28.19 2.82
N LEU A 67 -6.83 28.55 4.11
CA LEU A 67 -6.78 29.94 4.57
C LEU A 67 -5.37 30.34 5.04
N LYS A 68 -4.68 29.43 5.74
CA LYS A 68 -3.27 29.56 6.14
C LYS A 68 -2.64 28.17 6.12
N LEU A 69 -1.43 28.05 5.58
CA LEU A 69 -0.62 26.84 5.65
C LEU A 69 0.32 26.96 6.85
N TYR A 70 0.24 26.03 7.78
CA TYR A 70 1.20 25.89 8.86
C TYR A 70 1.56 24.42 9.00
N ASN A 71 2.85 24.15 9.17
CA ASN A 71 3.32 22.79 9.37
C ASN A 71 3.01 22.36 10.81
N LYS A 72 2.13 21.37 10.94
CA LYS A 72 1.97 20.59 12.16
C LYS A 72 2.23 19.14 11.79
N ALA A 73 3.41 18.64 12.15
CA ALA A 73 3.81 17.26 11.90
C ALA A 73 2.88 16.31 12.67
N SER A 74 2.40 15.28 11.99
CA SER A 74 1.61 14.20 12.59
C SER A 74 2.10 12.87 12.03
N LEU A 75 2.38 11.93 12.92
CA LEU A 75 2.99 10.65 12.58
C LEU A 75 1.91 9.62 12.24
N ILE A 76 2.11 8.90 11.13
CA ILE A 76 1.37 7.68 10.79
C ILE A 76 2.36 6.52 10.77
N LYS A 77 2.01 5.40 11.41
CA LYS A 77 2.77 4.15 11.29
C LYS A 77 2.53 3.52 9.93
N VAL A 78 3.61 3.14 9.25
CA VAL A 78 3.62 2.42 7.98
C VAL A 78 4.45 1.16 8.14
N GLN A 79 3.94 0.06 7.60
CA GLN A 79 4.66 -1.20 7.51
C GLN A 79 5.40 -1.25 6.19
N ILE A 80 6.72 -1.41 6.25
CA ILE A 80 7.61 -1.57 5.10
C ILE A 80 8.06 -3.02 5.06
N ALA A 81 8.27 -3.56 3.87
CA ALA A 81 8.75 -4.92 3.70
C ALA A 81 9.94 -4.98 2.75
N LEU A 82 10.94 -5.77 3.10
CA LEU A 82 11.98 -6.24 2.19
C LEU A 82 11.34 -7.28 1.27
N VAL A 83 11.37 -7.00 -0.02
CA VAL A 83 10.61 -7.76 -1.01
C VAL A 83 11.51 -8.26 -2.12
N ARG A 84 11.29 -9.51 -2.54
CA ARG A 84 11.93 -10.13 -3.70
C ARG A 84 10.93 -10.27 -4.84
N GLY A 85 11.34 -9.99 -6.07
CA GLY A 85 10.47 -10.17 -7.24
C GLY A 85 10.12 -11.64 -7.45
N LYS A 86 8.82 -11.96 -7.53
CA LYS A 86 8.36 -13.32 -7.85
C LYS A 86 8.67 -13.69 -9.30
N LYS A 87 9.07 -14.94 -9.53
CA LYS A 87 9.34 -15.41 -10.90
C LYS A 87 8.03 -15.45 -11.71
N LYS A 88 8.12 -15.18 -13.02
CA LYS A 88 6.97 -15.23 -13.95
C LYS A 88 6.21 -16.56 -13.89
N PHE A 89 6.92 -17.66 -13.63
CA PHE A 89 6.36 -18.99 -13.49
C PHE A 89 5.41 -19.10 -12.27
N GLU A 90 5.86 -18.69 -11.08
CA GLU A 90 5.09 -18.72 -9.83
C GLU A 90 3.80 -17.87 -9.94
N LYS A 91 3.89 -16.71 -10.62
CA LYS A 91 2.72 -15.85 -10.87
C LYS A 91 1.63 -16.55 -11.71
N ARG A 92 2.02 -17.36 -12.71
CA ARG A 92 1.07 -18.10 -13.55
C ARG A 92 0.35 -19.19 -12.77
N GLU A 93 1.05 -19.85 -11.85
CA GLU A 93 0.47 -20.90 -11.03
C GLU A 93 -0.58 -20.38 -10.06
N LEU A 94 -0.34 -19.22 -9.45
CA LEU A 94 -1.32 -18.48 -8.65
C LEU A 94 -2.59 -18.13 -9.45
N ILE A 95 -2.43 -17.65 -10.69
CA ILE A 95 -3.55 -17.31 -11.57
C ILE A 95 -4.38 -18.56 -11.90
N LYS A 96 -3.70 -19.67 -12.24
CA LYS A 96 -4.36 -20.96 -12.52
C LYS A 96 -5.15 -21.47 -11.32
N LYS A 97 -4.53 -21.52 -10.13
CA LYS A 97 -5.21 -21.93 -8.87
C LYS A 97 -6.44 -21.07 -8.59
N LYS A 98 -6.32 -19.75 -8.76
CA LYS A 98 -7.42 -18.81 -8.55
C LYS A 98 -8.57 -19.05 -9.52
N ALA A 99 -8.27 -19.32 -10.80
CA ALA A 99 -9.26 -19.65 -11.81
C ALA A 99 -9.99 -20.96 -11.49
N SER A 100 -9.25 -22.00 -11.09
CA SER A 100 -9.81 -23.31 -10.69
C SER A 100 -10.75 -23.19 -9.50
N ASN A 101 -10.33 -22.47 -8.44
CA ASN A 101 -11.17 -22.27 -7.26
C ASN A 101 -12.45 -21.49 -7.57
N LEU A 102 -12.38 -20.48 -8.44
CA LEU A 102 -13.57 -19.72 -8.85
C LEU A 102 -14.57 -20.59 -9.62
N ALA A 103 -14.08 -21.48 -10.49
CA ALA A 103 -14.93 -22.41 -11.23
C ALA A 103 -15.58 -23.45 -10.29
N LEU A 104 -14.84 -23.93 -9.30
CA LEU A 104 -15.33 -24.87 -8.28
C LEU A 104 -16.43 -24.23 -7.40
N ALA A 105 -16.20 -22.99 -6.95
CA ALA A 105 -17.17 -22.23 -6.16
C ALA A 105 -18.47 -21.94 -6.93
N ARG A 106 -18.39 -21.69 -8.25
CA ARG A 106 -19.58 -21.51 -9.11
C ARG A 106 -20.39 -22.80 -9.25
N ARG A 107 -19.72 -23.96 -9.33
CA ARG A 107 -20.40 -25.26 -9.40
C ARG A 107 -21.15 -25.59 -8.11
N LEU A 108 -20.54 -25.33 -6.96
CA LEU A 108 -21.14 -25.56 -5.63
C LEU A 108 -22.36 -24.67 -5.35
N LYS A 109 -22.51 -23.54 -6.05
CA LYS A 109 -23.63 -22.60 -5.84
C LYS A 109 -24.85 -22.91 -6.71
N ASN A 110 -24.66 -23.66 -7.80
CA ASN A 110 -25.73 -24.06 -8.71
C ASN A 110 -26.23 -25.49 -8.42
N GLN A 111 -25.80 -26.07 -7.30
CA GLN A 111 -26.23 -27.35 -6.75
C GLN A 111 -27.03 -27.08 -5.49
#